data_AF-A0A8H3E726-F1
#
_entry.id   AF-A0A8H3E726-F1
#
_cell.length_a   1.000
_cell.length_b   1.000
_cell.length_c   1.000
_cell.angle_alpha   90.00
_cell.angle_beta   90.00
_cell.angle_gamma   90.00
#
_symmetry.space_group_name_H-M   'P 1'
#
loop_
_entity.id
_entity.type
_entity.pdbx_description
1 polymer ?
#
loop_
_entity_poly.entity_id
_entity_poly.type
_entity_poly.pdbx_seq_one_letter_code
_entity_poly.pdbx_strand_id
1 'polypeptide(L)'
;MWHNQLGLQDALNRAGELIEQRVQDYLVAKAQVPSFGPRLDHEVSRYIQGIEYCIQACIDWSFMNTRYFGANAAKVKEDRVVELDPQMKFGGMAKVNHEMIKTATIG
;
A
#
# COMPACT_ATOMS: atom_id res chain seq x y z
N MET A 1 7.38 -4.70 11.99
CA MET A 1 7.29 -4.73 13.47
C MET A 1 8.21 -5.80 14.06
N TRP A 2 7.88 -7.09 13.99
CA TRP A 2 8.63 -8.14 14.72
C TRP A 2 10.05 -8.42 14.23
N HIS A 3 10.22 -8.75 12.94
CA HIS A 3 11.53 -9.11 12.38
C HIS A 3 12.56 -7.98 12.50
N ASN A 4 12.12 -6.73 12.29
CA ASN A 4 13.00 -5.55 12.30
C ASN A 4 12.91 -4.75 13.62
N GLN A 5 12.18 -5.25 14.63
CA GLN A 5 11.96 -4.58 15.93
C GLN A 5 11.52 -3.11 15.82
N LEU A 6 10.63 -2.82 14.85
CA LEU A 6 10.13 -1.47 14.58
C LEU A 6 8.84 -1.17 15.34
N GLY A 7 8.70 0.08 15.78
CA GLY A 7 7.42 0.65 16.21
C GLY A 7 6.40 0.64 15.07
N LEU A 8 5.13 0.90 15.38
CA LEU A 8 4.04 0.81 14.39
C LEU A 8 4.23 1.77 13.21
N GLN A 9 4.46 3.05 13.48
CA GLN A 9 4.67 4.03 12.42
C GLN A 9 5.93 3.72 11.61
N ASP A 10 7.04 3.37 12.26
CA ASP A 10 8.28 3.02 11.54
C ASP A 10 8.11 1.76 10.68
N ALA A 11 7.29 0.81 11.12
CA ALA A 11 6.96 -0.36 10.33
C ALA A 11 6.11 -0.02 9.10
N LEU A 12 5.17 0.93 9.22
CA LEU A 12 4.38 1.43 8.09
C LEU A 12 5.24 2.24 7.12
N ASN A 13 6.10 3.13 7.61
CA ASN A 13 7.07 3.87 6.81
C ASN A 13 7.96 2.90 6.02
N ARG A 14 8.47 1.85 6.69
CA ARG A 14 9.28 0.81 6.03
C ARG A 14 8.50 0.06 4.96
N ALA A 15 7.21 -0.19 5.16
CA ALA A 15 6.36 -0.80 4.14
C ALA A 15 6.18 0.14 2.93
N GLY A 16 5.99 1.45 3.17
CA GLY A 16 5.94 2.48 2.13
C GLY A 16 7.22 2.50 1.28
N GLU A 17 8.39 2.56 1.90
CA GLU A 17 9.69 2.48 1.21
C GLU A 17 9.82 1.22 0.34
N LEU A 18 9.34 0.07 0.82
CA LEU A 18 9.39 -1.18 0.06
C LEU A 18 8.44 -1.16 -1.15
N ILE A 19 7.28 -0.53 -1.03
CA ILE A 19 6.33 -0.34 -2.12
C ILE A 19 6.95 0.61 -3.16
N GLU A 20 7.50 1.75 -2.73
CA GLU A 20 8.17 2.71 -3.61
C GLU A 20 9.33 2.06 -4.38
N GLN A 21 10.20 1.32 -3.67
CA GLN A 21 11.30 0.58 -4.31
C GLN A 21 10.76 -0.40 -5.35
N ARG A 22 9.67 -1.10 -5.06
CA ARG A 22 9.09 -2.06 -6.00
C ARG A 22 8.52 -1.39 -7.25
N VAL A 23 7.96 -0.18 -7.11
CA VAL A 23 7.52 0.63 -8.25
C VAL A 23 8.72 1.04 -9.10
N GLN A 24 9.83 1.47 -8.50
CA GLN A 24 11.05 1.79 -9.23
C GLN A 24 11.61 0.58 -9.99
N ASP A 25 11.69 -0.58 -9.33
CA ASP A 25 12.14 -1.83 -9.95
C ASP A 25 11.25 -2.20 -11.17
N TYR A 26 9.94 -2.03 -11.02
CA TYR A 26 8.98 -2.28 -12.10
C TYR A 26 9.20 -1.35 -13.29
N LEU A 27 9.42 -0.05 -13.05
CA LEU A 27 9.67 0.92 -14.13
C LEU A 27 10.97 0.60 -14.90
N VAL A 28 12.03 0.22 -14.18
CA VAL A 28 13.28 -0.25 -14.78
C VAL A 28 13.04 -1.51 -15.62
N ALA A 29 12.34 -2.50 -15.08
CA ALA A 29 12.02 -3.73 -15.78
C ALA A 29 11.16 -3.48 -17.03
N LYS A 30 10.14 -2.63 -16.93
CA LYS A 30 9.27 -2.23 -18.05
C LYS A 30 10.07 -1.58 -19.19
N ALA A 31 11.05 -0.74 -18.86
CA ALA A 31 11.92 -0.10 -19.85
C ALA A 31 12.88 -1.08 -20.56
N GLN A 32 13.15 -2.23 -19.96
CA GLN A 32 14.05 -3.27 -20.47
C GLN A 32 13.32 -4.38 -21.23
N VAL A 33 12.00 -4.31 -21.39
CA VAL A 33 11.23 -5.30 -22.14
C VAL A 33 11.72 -5.30 -23.59
N PRO A 34 12.23 -6.44 -24.11
CA PRO A 34 12.71 -6.48 -25.48
C PRO A 34 11.54 -6.46 -26.47
N SER A 35 11.82 -6.07 -27.72
CA SER A 35 10.85 -6.26 -28.80
C SER A 35 10.80 -7.75 -29.19
N PHE A 36 9.57 -8.23 -29.41
CA PHE A 36 9.26 -9.58 -29.89
C PHE A 36 8.63 -9.54 -31.29
N GLY A 37 8.62 -8.37 -31.92
CA GLY A 37 8.02 -8.09 -33.22
C GLY A 37 6.63 -7.45 -33.12
N PRO A 38 6.20 -6.71 -34.17
CA PRO A 38 5.11 -5.71 -34.04
C PRO A 38 3.79 -6.24 -33.49
N ARG A 39 3.42 -7.48 -33.84
CA ARG A 39 2.18 -8.10 -33.35
C ARG A 39 2.24 -8.40 -31.85
N LEU A 40 3.36 -8.94 -31.38
CA LEU A 40 3.53 -9.28 -29.96
C LEU A 40 3.81 -8.05 -29.12
N ASP A 41 4.53 -7.06 -29.65
CA ASP A 41 4.83 -5.80 -28.94
C ASP A 41 3.56 -5.05 -28.53
N HIS A 42 2.53 -5.07 -29.39
CA HIS A 42 1.22 -4.51 -29.08
C HIS A 42 0.54 -5.24 -27.90
N GLU A 43 0.49 -6.57 -27.95
CA GLU A 43 -0.15 -7.37 -26.90
C GLU A 43 0.62 -7.30 -25.56
N VAL A 44 1.95 -7.30 -25.62
CA VAL A 44 2.81 -7.10 -24.44
C VAL A 44 2.56 -5.74 -23.81
N SER A 45 2.49 -4.68 -24.61
CA SER A 45 2.20 -3.33 -24.12
C SER A 45 0.83 -3.24 -23.45
N ARG A 46 -0.20 -3.87 -24.05
CA ARG A 46 -1.54 -3.96 -23.44
C ARG A 46 -1.55 -4.74 -22.14
N TYR A 47 -0.81 -5.84 -22.07
CA TYR A 47 -0.70 -6.64 -20.85
C TYR A 47 -0.05 -5.86 -19.72
N ILE A 48 1.07 -5.17 -20.00
CA ILE A 48 1.76 -4.29 -19.05
C ILE A 48 0.82 -3.19 -18.55
N GLN A 49 0.06 -2.55 -19.44
CA GLN A 49 -0.93 -1.54 -19.05
C GLN A 49 -2.03 -2.13 -18.15
N GLY A 50 -2.45 -3.36 -18.39
CA GLY A 50 -3.40 -4.08 -17.55
C GLY A 50 -2.89 -4.30 -16.13
N ILE A 51 -1.61 -4.61 -15.95
CA ILE A 51 -0.98 -4.74 -14.63
C ILE A 51 -1.06 -3.40 -13.87
N GLU A 52 -0.78 -2.29 -14.54
CA GLU A 52 -0.85 -0.95 -13.94
C GLU A 52 -2.27 -0.60 -13.50
N TYR A 53 -3.28 -0.93 -14.31
CA TYR A 53 -4.67 -0.75 -13.93
C TYR A 53 -5.09 -1.64 -12.77
N CYS A 54 -4.59 -2.87 -12.67
CA CYS A 54 -4.86 -3.73 -11.52
C CYS A 54 -4.34 -3.10 -10.22
N ILE A 55 -3.15 -2.48 -10.24
CA ILE A 55 -2.58 -1.80 -9.07
C ILE A 55 -3.46 -0.60 -8.68
N GLN A 56 -3.80 0.25 -9.64
CA GLN A 56 -4.67 1.40 -9.41
C GLN A 56 -6.04 0.99 -8.87
N ALA A 57 -6.65 -0.05 -9.45
CA ALA A 57 -7.95 -0.56 -9.04
C ALA A 57 -7.94 -1.12 -7.60
N CYS A 58 -6.85 -1.77 -7.17
CA CYS A 58 -6.71 -2.23 -5.79
C CYS A 58 -6.67 -1.05 -4.80
N ILE A 59 -5.98 0.04 -5.14
CA ILE A 59 -5.94 1.25 -4.33
C ILE A 59 -7.34 1.87 -4.27
N ASP A 60 -7.97 2.10 -5.42
CA ASP A 60 -9.29 2.72 -5.48
C ASP A 60 -10.34 1.89 -4.74
N TRP A 61 -10.35 0.58 -4.95
CA TRP A 61 -11.27 -0.33 -4.27
C TRP A 61 -11.13 -0.24 -2.75
N SER A 62 -9.90 -0.10 -2.23
CA SER A 62 -9.65 0.02 -0.79
C SER A 62 -10.30 1.26 -0.16
N PHE A 63 -10.51 2.32 -0.93
CA PHE A 63 -11.20 3.55 -0.49
C PHE A 63 -12.67 3.63 -0.91
N MET A 64 -13.11 2.88 -1.91
CA MET A 64 -14.47 2.91 -2.41
C MET A 64 -15.48 2.20 -1.50
N ASN A 65 -15.02 1.24 -0.70
CA ASN A 65 -15.87 0.44 0.16
C ASN A 65 -15.56 0.64 1.65
N THR A 66 -16.48 0.21 2.49
CA THR A 66 -16.40 0.42 3.95
C THR A 66 -15.51 -0.59 4.67
N ARG A 67 -14.92 -1.57 3.97
CA ARG A 67 -14.21 -2.70 4.57
C ARG A 67 -13.00 -2.27 5.42
N TYR A 68 -12.26 -1.27 4.97
CA TYR A 68 -10.99 -0.86 5.60
C TYR A 68 -11.11 0.44 6.39
N PHE A 69 -11.81 1.44 5.85
CA PHE A 69 -11.88 2.77 6.45
C PHE A 69 -13.29 3.18 6.88
N GLY A 70 -14.30 2.31 6.71
CA GLY A 70 -15.67 2.60 7.09
C GLY A 70 -16.18 3.91 6.47
N ALA A 71 -16.84 4.73 7.29
CA ALA A 71 -17.32 6.06 6.90
C ALA A 71 -16.19 7.09 6.71
N ASN A 72 -14.98 6.80 7.19
CA ASN A 72 -13.85 7.73 7.18
C ASN A 72 -13.01 7.64 5.89
N ALA A 73 -13.36 6.79 4.93
CA ALA A 73 -12.56 6.54 3.73
C ALA A 73 -12.17 7.83 2.96
N ALA A 74 -13.08 8.78 2.82
CA ALA A 74 -12.81 10.05 2.15
C ALA A 74 -11.78 10.90 2.92
N LYS A 75 -11.97 11.04 4.24
CA LYS A 75 -11.04 11.76 5.12
C LYS A 75 -9.65 11.12 5.12
N VAL A 76 -9.58 9.78 5.22
CA VAL A 76 -8.31 9.05 5.17
C VAL A 76 -7.61 9.24 3.83
N LYS A 77 -8.35 9.28 2.71
CA LYS A 77 -7.77 9.51 1.37
C LYS A 77 -7.19 10.92 1.23
N GLU A 78 -7.84 11.90 1.83
CA GLU A 78 -7.41 13.31 1.80
C GLU A 78 -6.20 13.56 2.71
N ASP A 79 -6.33 13.20 3.98
CA ASP A 79 -5.33 13.51 5.01
C ASP A 79 -4.16 12.52 5.01
N ARG A 80 -4.35 11.34 4.41
CA ARG A 80 -3.43 10.19 4.47
C ARG A 80 -3.13 9.71 5.89
N VAL A 81 -4.05 9.97 6.82
CA VAL A 81 -3.96 9.57 8.22
C VAL A 81 -5.08 8.59 8.55
N VAL A 82 -4.69 7.44 9.11
CA VAL A 82 -5.60 6.45 9.66
C VAL A 82 -5.60 6.58 11.18
N GLU A 83 -6.79 6.81 11.75
CA GLU A 83 -6.99 6.72 13.19
C GLU A 83 -7.15 5.24 13.56
N LEU A 84 -6.24 4.74 14.40
CA LEU A 84 -6.26 3.36 14.83
C LEU A 84 -7.06 3.24 16.14
N ASP A 85 -8.03 2.32 16.17
CA ASP A 85 -8.72 1.99 17.41
C ASP A 85 -7.70 1.36 18.39
N PRO A 86 -7.47 1.97 19.57
CA PRO A 86 -6.58 1.43 20.58
C PRO A 86 -6.94 0.01 21.05
N GLN A 87 -8.20 -0.40 20.87
CA GLN A 87 -8.71 -1.72 21.24
C GLN A 87 -8.52 -2.77 20.14
N MET A 88 -8.09 -2.37 18.94
CA MET A 88 -7.81 -3.26 17.81
C MET A 88 -6.58 -4.12 18.12
N LYS A 89 -6.83 -5.34 18.60
CA LYS A 89 -5.77 -6.30 18.97
C LYS A 89 -5.13 -6.90 17.72
N PHE A 90 -4.02 -6.31 17.26
CA PHE A 90 -3.13 -6.96 16.31
C PHE A 90 -2.39 -8.09 17.03
N GLY A 91 -2.80 -9.34 16.81
CA GLY A 91 -2.10 -10.57 17.19
C GLY A 91 -1.36 -10.57 18.54
N GLY A 92 -2.01 -11.08 19.60
CA GLY A 92 -1.34 -11.73 20.74
C GLY A 92 -0.20 -10.99 21.46
N MET A 93 -0.56 -10.29 22.53
CA MET A 93 0.25 -9.91 23.71
C MET A 93 1.43 -8.93 23.54
N ALA A 94 1.15 -7.67 23.86
CA ALA A 94 1.82 -6.97 24.96
C ALA A 94 0.83 -5.97 25.55
N LYS A 95 0.66 -5.96 26.87
CA LYS A 95 -0.12 -4.93 27.56
C LYS A 95 0.58 -3.59 27.33
N VAL A 96 -0.08 -2.65 26.65
CA VAL A 96 0.41 -1.27 26.53
C VAL A 96 -0.60 -0.38 27.24
N ASN A 97 -0.07 0.41 28.19
CA ASN A 97 -0.84 1.31 29.03
C ASN A 97 -1.65 2.31 28.21
N HIS A 98 -2.84 2.58 28.71
CA HIS A 98 -3.88 3.39 28.10
C HIS A 98 -3.50 4.87 28.15
N GLU A 99 -2.65 5.32 27.24
CA GLU A 99 -2.54 6.75 26.88
C GLU A 99 -1.82 6.88 25.53
N MET A 100 -2.38 7.74 24.68
CA MET A 100 -1.99 8.08 23.30
C MET A 100 -2.79 7.39 22.19
N ILE A 101 -3.69 8.18 21.61
CA ILE A 101 -4.26 7.97 20.27
C ILE A 101 -3.09 7.90 19.30
N LYS A 102 -2.82 6.73 18.73
CA LYS A 102 -1.75 6.54 17.74
C LYS A 102 -2.35 6.66 16.36
N THR A 103 -2.32 7.88 15.82
CA THR A 103 -2.53 8.10 14.39
C THR A 103 -1.42 7.39 13.60
N ALA A 104 -1.77 6.84 12.45
CA ALA A 104 -0.82 6.23 11.53
C ALA A 104 -0.91 6.93 10.17
N THR A 105 0.21 7.46 9.66
CA THR A 105 0.26 8.06 8.32
C THR A 105 0.61 6.99 7.30
N ILE A 106 -0.17 6.89 6.24
CA ILE A 106 0.12 6.08 5.04
C ILE A 106 0.81 7.02 4.06
N GLY A 107 2.15 7.02 4.11
CA GLY A 107 3.01 7.70 3.14
C GLY A 107 2.91 7.05 1.77
#